data_AF-A0A7Z9XM42-F1
#
_entry.id   AF-A0A7Z9XM42-F1
#
_cell.length_a   1.000
_cell.length_b   1.000
_cell.length_c   1.000
_cell.angle_alpha   90.00
_cell.angle_beta   90.00
_cell.angle_gamma   90.00
#
_symmetry.space_group_name_H-M   'P 1'
#
loop_
_entity.id
_entity.type
_entity.pdbx_description
1 polymer ?
#
loop_
_entity_poly.entity_id
_entity_poly.type
_entity_poly.pdbx_seq_one_letter_code
_entity_poly.pdbx_strand_id
1 'polypeptide(L)'
;MSDRPFVDEEDILVLTTRQPMPRWLRWLLQTLAVLAGIGLIVAAFIGWRYYSVQQRVKNDLAVFIAQEEEIRSLGGINAAPDLIIAHAPDAWRYRYLSSVRAHKDRPIPDLTLEKVDYDGVSARAYLRVNGVKQFREYRLQHGAWRRAPFTATGWGEKQVLPLPEGLEIIYWDEDAAFARALAEDLPQLLTVMQALGIALAAEGHRLVIIPTEFGDGVRPGSRVTGVIVNSPHVDLIPQEVGTLSPEQELRLALARKLLSDARNAAPATSHLPGAARVQAAIDEVMAWAWAVGGVSGAAVADWAAQLKGEWASPVTGLPPDLITKLPPSASDASARLMMAYLLRKEGVDALIALNEALATANAWDEAYGQAVGKTALQVEEAARTWARSPDGPPPDWPQTAVPAPPQTVIYLNAPSASSRWVLARTPAGRAIALRLADDVALTLADGSRLDFECIASGSTLHVTGSWIDAGLQMQVSDIVLAQAALPPIAQTPPLASEAWALAVRMPDAGPALLTALYPGGEVRT
;
A
#
# COMPACT_ATOMS: atom_id res chain seq x y z
N MET A 1 -75.42 42.74 78.40
CA MET A 1 -74.75 43.22 79.63
C MET A 1 -73.53 42.36 79.78
N SER A 2 -72.41 42.77 79.20
CA SER A 2 -71.41 43.76 79.66
C SER A 2 -70.15 42.98 80.03
N ASP A 3 -69.03 43.61 79.71
CA ASP A 3 -67.66 43.26 80.10
C ASP A 3 -67.05 41.99 79.50
N ARG A 4 -66.21 42.21 78.48
CA ARG A 4 -64.77 41.99 78.66
C ARG A 4 -63.94 42.97 77.82
N PRO A 5 -62.72 43.32 78.29
CA PRO A 5 -62.04 44.56 77.95
C PRO A 5 -60.73 44.33 77.16
N PHE A 6 -60.08 45.44 76.81
CA PHE A 6 -58.71 45.58 76.31
C PHE A 6 -58.42 44.98 74.92
N VAL A 7 -58.51 45.85 73.92
CA VAL A 7 -57.69 45.77 72.71
C VAL A 7 -56.36 46.43 73.06
N ASP A 8 -55.29 45.65 73.05
CA ASP A 8 -53.92 46.14 72.95
C ASP A 8 -53.78 46.86 71.60
N GLU A 9 -53.77 48.19 71.61
CA GLU A 9 -53.23 48.95 70.50
C GLU A 9 -51.71 48.90 70.60
N GLU A 10 -51.11 48.10 69.72
CA GLU A 10 -49.69 48.17 69.39
C GLU A 10 -49.35 49.62 69.00
N ASP A 11 -48.46 50.23 69.77
CA ASP A 11 -47.72 51.43 69.38
C ASP A 11 -46.97 51.17 68.06
N ILE A 12 -47.61 51.49 66.94
CA ILE A 12 -46.91 51.65 65.67
C ILE A 12 -46.08 52.93 65.80
N LEU A 13 -44.86 52.77 66.31
CA LEU A 13 -43.77 53.74 66.19
C LEU A 13 -43.46 53.94 64.71
N VAL A 14 -44.21 54.84 64.08
CA VAL A 14 -43.87 55.43 62.80
C VAL A 14 -42.62 56.28 63.01
N LEU A 15 -41.45 55.64 62.93
CA LEU A 15 -40.14 56.28 62.78
C LEU A 15 -40.07 56.93 61.39
N THR A 16 -40.82 58.01 61.18
CA THR A 16 -40.60 58.93 60.05
C THR A 16 -39.55 59.96 60.43
N THR A 17 -38.31 59.52 60.63
CA THR A 17 -37.13 60.39 60.55
C THR A 17 -36.58 60.36 59.13
N ARG A 18 -37.33 60.91 58.17
CA ARG A 18 -36.72 61.36 56.90
C ARG A 18 -35.93 62.63 57.16
N GLN A 19 -34.79 62.52 57.84
CA GLN A 19 -33.77 63.55 57.66
C GLN A 19 -33.38 63.53 56.18
N PRO A 20 -33.49 64.66 55.46
CA PRO A 20 -33.09 64.69 54.06
C PRO A 20 -31.61 64.32 53.99
N MET A 21 -31.34 63.16 53.41
CA MET A 21 -29.98 62.66 53.18
C MET A 21 -29.12 63.82 52.69
N PRO A 22 -28.03 64.17 53.40
CA PRO A 22 -27.31 65.41 53.16
C PRO A 22 -26.83 65.45 51.71
N ARG A 23 -26.90 66.63 51.09
CA ARG A 23 -26.68 66.80 49.63
C ARG A 23 -25.35 66.21 49.16
N TRP A 24 -24.31 66.27 50.01
CA TRP A 24 -23.00 65.68 49.73
C TRP A 24 -23.03 64.15 49.64
N LEU A 25 -23.84 63.47 50.46
CA LEU A 25 -23.95 62.01 50.48
C LEU A 25 -24.77 61.49 49.29
N ARG A 26 -25.83 62.22 48.88
CA ARG A 26 -26.56 61.91 47.63
C ARG A 26 -25.65 62.08 46.41
N TRP A 27 -24.88 63.17 46.37
CA TRP A 27 -23.93 63.41 45.29
C TRP A 27 -22.86 62.31 45.24
N LEU A 28 -22.30 61.92 46.39
CA LEU A 28 -21.30 60.85 46.47
C LEU A 28 -21.86 59.49 46.00
N LEU A 29 -23.07 59.11 46.42
CA LEU A 29 -23.72 57.86 45.99
C LEU A 29 -24.09 57.87 44.50
N GLN A 30 -24.55 59.02 43.97
CA GLN A 30 -24.81 59.17 42.53
C GLN A 30 -23.52 59.04 41.72
N THR A 31 -22.43 59.68 42.15
CA THR A 31 -21.11 59.57 41.51
C THR A 31 -20.61 58.13 41.55
N LEU A 32 -20.72 57.43 42.68
CA LEU A 32 -20.34 56.02 42.79
C LEU A 32 -21.20 55.11 41.89
N ALA A 33 -22.51 55.34 41.83
CA ALA A 33 -23.41 54.59 40.95
C ALA A 33 -23.09 54.82 39.46
N VAL A 34 -22.77 56.06 39.08
CA VAL A 34 -22.32 56.41 37.72
C VAL A 34 -20.99 55.73 37.41
N LEU A 35 -20.02 55.76 38.31
CA LEU A 35 -18.72 55.08 38.15
C LEU A 35 -18.89 53.56 38.03
N ALA A 36 -19.75 52.95 38.85
CA ALA A 36 -20.09 51.53 38.75
C ALA A 36 -20.79 51.18 37.43
N GLY A 37 -21.72 52.02 36.98
CA GLY A 37 -22.38 51.89 35.68
C GLY A 37 -21.40 51.98 34.51
N ILE A 38 -20.48 52.96 34.54
CA ILE A 38 -19.40 53.07 33.56
C ILE A 38 -18.49 51.84 33.60
N GLY A 39 -18.13 51.36 34.79
CA GLY A 39 -17.32 50.14 34.97
C GLY A 39 -17.96 48.90 34.34
N LEU A 40 -19.27 48.71 34.52
CA LEU A 40 -20.03 47.63 33.88
C LEU A 40 -20.07 47.75 32.36
N ILE A 41 -20.27 48.96 31.82
CA ILE A 41 -20.28 49.20 30.37
C ILE A 41 -18.90 48.92 29.77
N VAL A 42 -17.83 49.38 30.42
CA VAL A 42 -16.45 49.13 29.99
C VAL A 42 -16.13 47.63 30.02
N ALA A 43 -16.50 46.93 31.10
CA ALA A 43 -16.32 45.48 31.20
C ALA A 43 -17.11 44.72 30.13
N ALA A 44 -18.36 45.10 29.86
CA ALA A 44 -19.19 44.51 28.81
C ALA A 44 -18.60 44.75 27.42
N PHE A 45 -18.08 45.95 27.15
CA PHE A 45 -17.42 46.28 25.87
C PHE A 45 -16.13 45.48 25.67
N ILE A 46 -15.30 45.36 26.72
CA ILE A 46 -14.08 44.53 26.69
C ILE A 46 -14.45 43.06 26.47
N GLY A 47 -15.45 42.54 27.20
CA GLY A 47 -15.93 41.18 27.05
C GLY A 47 -16.47 40.87 25.65
N TRP A 48 -17.27 41.79 25.08
CA TRP A 48 -17.78 41.67 23.70
C TRP A 48 -16.67 41.72 22.66
N ARG A 49 -15.71 42.65 22.81
CA ARG A 49 -14.56 42.74 21.92
C ARG A 49 -13.71 41.47 21.98
N TYR A 50 -13.46 40.96 23.19
CA TYR A 50 -12.74 39.70 23.38
C TYR A 50 -13.48 38.53 22.71
N TYR A 51 -14.78 38.38 22.94
CA TYR A 51 -15.60 37.33 22.34
C TYR A 51 -15.62 37.40 20.80
N SER A 52 -15.80 38.60 20.23
CA SER A 52 -15.85 38.78 18.77
C SER A 52 -14.51 38.54 18.08
N VAL A 53 -13.38 38.80 18.75
CA VAL A 53 -12.04 38.47 18.24
C VAL A 53 -11.83 36.96 18.29
N GLN A 54 -12.20 36.30 19.39
CA GLN A 54 -12.11 34.85 19.54
C GLN A 54 -12.91 34.09 18.47
N GLN A 55 -14.13 34.54 18.16
CA GLN A 55 -14.95 33.93 17.11
C GLN A 55 -14.36 34.11 15.70
N ARG A 56 -13.83 35.30 15.39
CA ARG A 56 -13.14 35.54 14.12
C ARG A 56 -11.93 34.63 13.96
N VAL A 57 -11.08 34.56 14.98
CA VAL A 57 -9.87 33.73 14.98
C VAL A 57 -10.20 32.24 14.79
N LYS A 58 -11.30 31.76 15.39
CA LYS A 58 -11.78 30.37 15.20
C LYS A 58 -12.31 30.12 13.79
N ASN A 59 -13.08 31.05 13.23
CA ASN A 59 -13.56 30.93 11.85
C ASN A 59 -12.41 30.97 10.84
N ASP A 60 -11.45 31.87 11.04
CA ASP A 60 -10.25 31.98 10.20
C ASP A 60 -9.43 30.67 10.25
N LEU A 61 -9.33 30.04 11.43
CA LEU A 61 -8.67 28.75 11.57
C LEU A 61 -9.43 27.63 10.84
N ALA A 62 -10.75 27.57 10.97
CA ALA A 62 -11.54 26.55 10.28
C ALA A 62 -11.40 26.63 8.75
N VAL A 63 -11.44 27.86 8.21
CA VAL A 63 -11.19 28.11 6.78
C VAL A 63 -9.77 27.69 6.38
N PHE A 64 -8.77 28.04 7.21
CA PHE A 64 -7.39 27.64 6.97
C PHE A 64 -7.21 26.11 6.94
N ILE A 65 -7.81 25.38 7.89
CA ILE A 65 -7.74 23.91 7.95
C ILE A 65 -8.36 23.29 6.69
N ALA A 66 -9.54 23.75 6.28
CA ALA A 66 -10.19 23.25 5.08
C ALA A 66 -9.32 23.47 3.83
N GLN A 67 -8.76 24.68 3.69
CA GLN A 67 -7.86 25.02 2.58
C GLN A 67 -6.57 24.18 2.61
N GLU A 68 -6.00 23.96 3.79
CA GLU A 68 -4.79 23.15 3.97
C GLU A 68 -4.99 21.70 3.50
N GLU A 69 -6.07 21.08 3.97
CA GLU A 69 -6.39 19.69 3.64
C GLU A 69 -6.83 19.54 2.17
N GLU A 70 -7.49 20.55 1.60
CA GLU A 70 -7.74 20.63 0.15
C GLU A 70 -6.41 20.67 -0.64
N ILE A 71 -5.49 21.59 -0.30
CA ILE A 71 -4.16 21.69 -0.95
C ILE A 71 -3.38 20.38 -0.84
N ARG A 72 -3.45 19.73 0.32
CA ARG A 72 -2.79 18.46 0.59
C ARG A 72 -3.39 17.32 -0.23
N SER A 73 -4.72 17.28 -0.36
CA SER A 73 -5.42 16.28 -1.16
C SER A 73 -5.16 16.43 -2.67
N LEU A 74 -5.01 17.66 -3.17
CA LEU A 74 -4.79 17.94 -4.60
C LEU A 74 -3.30 18.01 -4.99
N GLY A 75 -2.40 18.01 -4.02
CA GLY A 75 -0.95 18.06 -4.21
C GLY A 75 -0.40 19.42 -4.68
N GLY A 76 -0.78 20.50 -3.99
CA GLY A 76 -0.35 21.87 -4.23
C GLY A 76 1.01 22.24 -3.60
N ILE A 77 2.11 21.66 -4.10
CA ILE A 77 3.48 21.83 -3.57
C ILE A 77 3.90 23.30 -3.41
N ASN A 78 3.47 24.17 -4.32
CA ASN A 78 3.87 25.58 -4.33
C ASN A 78 3.19 26.42 -3.23
N ALA A 79 2.03 25.98 -2.72
CA ALA A 79 1.32 26.66 -1.63
C ALA A 79 1.77 26.17 -0.24
N ALA A 80 2.36 24.98 -0.15
CA ALA A 80 2.73 24.35 1.11
C ALA A 80 3.79 25.10 1.96
N PRO A 81 4.82 25.77 1.40
CA PRO A 81 5.76 26.54 2.20
C PRO A 81 5.11 27.66 3.00
N ASP A 82 4.06 28.29 2.44
CA ASP A 82 3.32 29.34 3.10
C ASP A 82 2.37 28.79 4.18
N LEU A 83 2.05 27.50 4.17
CA LEU A 83 1.22 26.89 5.21
C LEU A 83 2.03 26.55 6.47
N ILE A 84 3.36 26.50 6.40
CA ILE A 84 4.23 26.01 7.47
C ILE A 84 4.80 27.16 8.31
N ILE A 85 5.00 26.91 9.61
CA ILE A 85 5.75 27.81 10.48
C ILE A 85 7.22 27.95 10.04
N ALA A 86 7.73 29.18 9.91
CA ALA A 86 9.04 29.46 9.30
C ALA A 86 10.26 28.79 9.98
N HIS A 87 10.13 28.40 11.25
CA HIS A 87 11.18 27.76 12.04
C HIS A 87 10.87 26.31 12.39
N ALA A 88 10.03 25.65 11.59
CA ALA A 88 9.77 24.24 11.79
C ALA A 88 11.06 23.41 11.64
N PRO A 89 11.25 22.33 12.42
CA PRO A 89 12.37 21.41 12.22
C PRO A 89 12.39 20.89 10.78
N ASP A 90 13.58 20.86 10.14
CA ASP A 90 13.71 20.47 8.74
C ASP A 90 13.15 19.07 8.46
N ALA A 91 13.35 18.12 9.38
CA ALA A 91 12.81 16.77 9.27
C ALA A 91 11.28 16.76 9.22
N TRP A 92 10.62 17.60 10.02
CA TRP A 92 9.17 17.76 10.01
C TRP A 92 8.69 18.46 8.73
N ARG A 93 9.37 19.53 8.33
CA ARG A 93 9.03 20.32 7.13
C ARG A 93 9.14 19.48 5.85
N TYR A 94 10.23 18.76 5.68
CA TYR A 94 10.42 17.86 4.54
C TYR A 94 9.28 16.85 4.41
N ARG A 95 8.83 16.31 5.55
CA ARG A 95 7.75 15.32 5.64
C ARG A 95 6.39 15.90 5.29
N TYR A 96 6.06 17.05 5.84
CA TYR A 96 4.84 17.74 5.45
C TYR A 96 4.82 18.04 3.94
N LEU A 97 5.95 18.46 3.37
CA LEU A 97 6.06 18.69 1.92
C LEU A 97 5.93 17.40 1.10
N SER A 98 6.42 16.25 1.59
CA SER A 98 6.28 14.97 0.90
C SER A 98 4.84 14.44 0.91
N SER A 99 4.08 14.68 1.98
CA SER A 99 2.67 14.25 2.05
C SER A 99 1.82 15.01 1.02
N VAL A 100 2.08 16.30 0.80
CA VAL A 100 1.42 17.07 -0.26
C VAL A 100 1.81 16.52 -1.66
N ARG A 101 3.06 16.09 -1.86
CA ARG A 101 3.54 15.65 -3.18
C ARG A 101 2.91 14.34 -3.67
N ALA A 102 2.56 13.44 -2.77
CA ALA A 102 2.23 12.05 -3.10
C ALA A 102 0.78 11.82 -3.58
N HIS A 103 -0.05 12.86 -3.71
CA HIS A 103 -1.52 12.70 -3.68
C HIS A 103 -2.31 13.33 -4.83
N LYS A 104 -1.68 13.70 -5.95
CA LYS A 104 -2.36 14.40 -7.07
C LYS A 104 -3.65 13.75 -7.61
N ASP A 105 -3.87 12.47 -7.36
CA ASP A 105 -5.03 11.71 -7.86
C ASP A 105 -5.98 11.20 -6.75
N ARG A 106 -5.86 11.70 -5.50
CA ARG A 106 -6.73 11.27 -4.39
C ARG A 106 -8.02 12.11 -4.32
N PRO A 107 -9.15 11.51 -3.93
CA PRO A 107 -10.36 12.27 -3.63
C PRO A 107 -10.12 13.19 -2.42
N ILE A 108 -10.74 14.36 -2.45
CA ILE A 108 -10.75 15.29 -1.32
C ILE A 108 -11.36 14.55 -0.12
N PRO A 109 -10.66 14.49 1.03
CA PRO A 109 -11.17 13.78 2.20
C PRO A 109 -12.40 14.49 2.77
N ASP A 110 -13.34 13.72 3.31
CA ASP A 110 -14.41 14.26 4.12
C ASP A 110 -13.82 14.74 5.45
N LEU A 111 -13.93 16.05 5.71
CA LEU A 111 -13.30 16.70 6.85
C LEU A 111 -14.36 17.38 7.72
N THR A 112 -14.42 16.96 8.97
CA THR A 112 -15.23 17.61 10.00
C THR A 112 -14.33 18.15 11.10
N LEU A 113 -14.36 19.46 11.34
CA LEU A 113 -13.72 20.09 12.50
C LEU A 113 -14.64 19.92 13.73
N GLU A 114 -14.24 19.06 14.67
CA GLU A 114 -15.03 18.77 15.87
C GLU A 114 -14.80 19.81 16.97
N LYS A 115 -13.54 20.16 17.23
CA LYS A 115 -13.17 21.08 18.32
C LYS A 115 -11.86 21.81 18.01
N VAL A 116 -11.73 23.01 18.57
CA VAL A 116 -10.46 23.76 18.60
C VAL A 116 -10.18 24.18 20.04
N ASP A 117 -9.03 23.75 20.56
CA ASP A 117 -8.46 24.27 21.81
C ASP A 117 -7.42 25.34 21.47
N TYR A 118 -7.65 26.56 21.95
CA TYR A 118 -6.85 27.74 21.60
C TYR A 118 -6.34 28.45 22.85
N ASP A 119 -5.03 28.75 22.87
CA ASP A 119 -4.35 29.38 24.01
C ASP A 119 -3.96 30.86 23.75
N GLY A 120 -4.35 31.43 22.60
CA GLY A 120 -4.02 32.80 22.21
C GLY A 120 -3.02 32.90 21.06
N VAL A 121 -2.12 31.94 20.90
CA VAL A 121 -1.16 31.93 19.77
C VAL A 121 -1.00 30.56 19.15
N SER A 122 -1.34 29.50 19.87
CA SER A 122 -1.36 28.12 19.40
C SER A 122 -2.79 27.60 19.44
N ALA A 123 -3.09 26.72 18.50
CA ALA A 123 -4.36 26.02 18.44
C ALA A 123 -4.13 24.53 18.18
N ARG A 124 -4.87 23.69 18.90
CA ARG A 124 -5.02 22.28 18.59
C ARG A 124 -6.38 22.05 17.98
N ALA A 125 -6.41 21.57 16.74
CA ALA A 125 -7.63 21.18 16.07
C ALA A 125 -7.86 19.69 16.22
N TYR A 126 -9.10 19.33 16.56
CA TYR A 126 -9.61 17.98 16.67
C TYR A 126 -10.50 17.77 15.44
N LEU A 127 -10.05 16.89 14.55
CA LEU A 127 -10.65 16.65 13.26
C LEU A 127 -11.16 15.23 13.18
N ARG A 128 -12.16 15.04 12.32
CA ARG A 128 -12.48 13.74 11.74
C ARG A 128 -12.20 13.82 10.26
N VAL A 129 -11.24 13.02 9.79
CA VAL A 129 -10.82 12.94 8.39
C VAL A 129 -11.19 11.56 7.89
N ASN A 130 -12.11 11.48 6.91
CA ASN A 130 -12.68 10.22 6.41
C ASN A 130 -13.16 9.29 7.54
N GLY A 131 -13.82 9.85 8.55
CA GLY A 131 -14.33 9.10 9.70
C GLY A 131 -13.31 8.85 10.83
N VAL A 132 -12.01 9.09 10.60
CA VAL A 132 -10.93 8.83 11.58
C VAL A 132 -10.60 10.08 12.40
N LYS A 133 -10.51 9.92 13.72
CA LYS A 133 -10.09 10.99 14.64
C LYS A 133 -8.63 11.37 14.38
N GLN A 134 -8.38 12.63 14.09
CA GLN A 134 -7.07 13.20 13.76
C GLN A 134 -6.86 14.50 14.51
N PHE A 135 -5.61 14.79 14.87
CA PHE A 135 -5.24 15.99 15.61
C PHE A 135 -4.16 16.73 14.86
N ARG A 136 -4.31 18.06 14.81
CA ARG A 136 -3.37 18.98 14.15
C ARG A 136 -2.98 20.09 15.11
N GLU A 137 -1.74 20.56 14.98
CA GLU A 137 -1.25 21.72 15.71
C GLU A 137 -1.01 22.90 14.76
N TYR A 138 -1.49 24.08 15.17
CA TYR A 138 -1.38 25.32 14.43
C TYR A 138 -0.84 26.44 15.33
N ARG A 139 -0.17 27.40 14.72
CA ARG A 139 0.31 28.61 15.38
C ARG A 139 -0.02 29.85 14.56
N LEU A 140 -0.48 30.90 15.24
CA LEU A 140 -0.74 32.21 14.66
C LEU A 140 0.59 32.96 14.54
N GLN A 141 1.04 33.24 13.32
CA GLN A 141 2.24 34.02 13.04
C GLN A 141 1.92 35.21 12.15
N HIS A 142 2.30 36.41 12.60
CA HIS A 142 2.06 37.66 11.87
C HIS A 142 0.60 37.84 11.40
N GLY A 143 -0.36 37.37 12.21
CA GLY A 143 -1.80 37.45 11.90
C GLY A 143 -2.34 36.38 10.97
N ALA A 144 -1.53 35.40 10.54
CA ALA A 144 -1.96 34.28 9.71
C ALA A 144 -1.73 32.95 10.43
N TRP A 145 -2.66 32.02 10.27
CA TRP A 145 -2.52 30.65 10.76
C TRP A 145 -1.48 29.90 9.94
N ARG A 146 -0.66 29.11 10.63
CA ARG A 146 0.36 28.23 10.05
C ARG A 146 0.31 26.89 10.76
N ARG A 147 0.58 25.82 10.01
CA ARG A 147 0.80 24.48 10.54
C ARG A 147 2.10 24.44 11.35
N ALA A 148 2.02 23.81 12.52
CA ALA A 148 3.11 23.66 13.45
C ALA A 148 3.36 22.17 13.78
N PRO A 149 4.59 21.82 14.22
CA PRO A 149 4.88 20.48 14.71
C PRO A 149 4.01 20.12 15.91
N PHE A 150 3.51 18.89 15.93
CA PHE A 150 2.68 18.39 17.02
C PHE A 150 3.46 18.22 18.33
N THR A 151 2.87 18.68 19.43
CA THR A 151 3.35 18.54 20.80
C THR A 151 2.45 17.61 21.61
N ALA A 152 3.05 16.64 22.30
CA ALA A 152 2.34 15.61 23.08
C ALA A 152 1.62 16.13 24.35
N THR A 153 1.62 17.43 24.61
CA THR A 153 1.04 18.02 25.83
C THR A 153 -0.45 17.70 25.90
N GLY A 154 -0.92 17.15 27.02
CA GLY A 154 -2.35 16.86 27.23
C GLY A 154 -2.88 15.64 26.47
N TRP A 155 -2.01 14.70 26.07
CA TRP A 155 -2.39 13.44 25.42
C TRP A 155 -2.85 12.34 26.39
N GLY A 156 -2.99 12.68 27.67
CA GLY A 156 -3.35 11.77 28.76
C GLY A 156 -2.16 11.38 29.63
N GLU A 157 -2.41 10.45 30.54
CA GLU A 157 -1.40 9.84 31.37
C GLU A 157 -0.73 8.67 30.64
N LYS A 158 0.54 8.41 30.98
CA LYS A 158 1.30 7.29 30.43
C LYS A 158 0.81 6.00 31.08
N GLN A 159 0.42 5.04 30.25
CA GLN A 159 0.02 3.70 30.62
C GLN A 159 1.04 2.66 30.13
N VAL A 160 1.05 1.50 30.77
CA VAL A 160 1.86 0.33 30.36
C VAL A 160 0.95 -0.88 30.32
N LEU A 161 0.96 -1.58 29.19
CA LEU A 161 0.23 -2.81 28.97
C LEU A 161 1.23 -3.96 28.78
N PRO A 162 1.39 -4.85 29.77
CA PRO A 162 2.27 -6.00 29.63
C PRO A 162 1.67 -7.04 28.68
N LEU A 163 2.51 -7.63 27.85
CA LEU A 163 2.20 -8.72 26.93
C LEU A 163 2.96 -9.99 27.30
N PRO A 164 2.59 -11.16 26.72
CA PRO A 164 3.39 -12.38 26.86
C PRO A 164 4.86 -12.16 26.47
N GLU A 165 5.74 -13.04 26.96
CA GLU A 165 7.18 -13.05 26.63
C GLU A 165 7.98 -11.82 27.07
N GLY A 166 7.43 -10.99 27.97
CA GLY A 166 8.13 -9.84 28.53
C GLY A 166 8.11 -8.58 27.66
N LEU A 167 7.28 -8.57 26.61
CA LEU A 167 7.01 -7.39 25.79
C LEU A 167 6.07 -6.43 26.53
N GLU A 168 6.31 -5.12 26.41
CA GLU A 168 5.44 -4.09 26.99
C GLU A 168 4.99 -3.10 25.90
N ILE A 169 3.69 -2.78 25.87
CA ILE A 169 3.17 -1.64 25.11
C ILE A 169 3.04 -0.44 26.04
N ILE A 170 3.81 0.60 25.78
CA ILE A 170 3.72 1.89 26.45
C ILE A 170 2.89 2.81 25.56
N TYR A 171 1.83 3.37 26.13
CA TYR A 171 0.89 4.25 25.42
C TYR A 171 0.36 5.35 26.34
N TRP A 172 -0.45 6.25 25.79
CA TRP A 172 -1.11 7.33 26.51
C TRP A 172 -2.62 7.23 26.31
N ASP A 173 -3.43 7.80 27.21
CA ASP A 173 -4.89 7.55 27.25
C ASP A 173 -5.61 7.74 25.91
N GLU A 174 -5.24 8.73 25.09
CA GLU A 174 -5.84 8.96 23.77
C GLU A 174 -5.54 7.83 22.77
N ASP A 175 -4.47 7.06 22.97
CA ASP A 175 -4.08 5.92 22.14
C ASP A 175 -4.58 4.57 22.69
N ALA A 176 -5.40 4.58 23.75
CA ALA A 176 -5.79 3.36 24.46
C ALA A 176 -6.49 2.32 23.58
N ALA A 177 -7.36 2.75 22.67
CA ALA A 177 -8.07 1.84 21.76
C ALA A 177 -7.09 1.12 20.82
N PHE A 178 -6.18 1.88 20.20
CA PHE A 178 -5.16 1.34 19.31
C PHE A 178 -4.17 0.42 20.05
N ALA A 179 -3.73 0.81 21.25
CA ALA A 179 -2.83 0.01 22.07
C ALA A 179 -3.45 -1.34 22.47
N ARG A 180 -4.75 -1.36 22.81
CA ARG A 180 -5.48 -2.60 23.13
C ARG A 180 -5.67 -3.49 21.91
N ALA A 181 -6.05 -2.92 20.77
CA ALA A 181 -6.15 -3.68 19.52
C ALA A 181 -4.80 -4.30 19.12
N LEU A 182 -3.72 -3.52 19.23
CA LEU A 182 -2.36 -4.05 19.03
C LEU A 182 -2.03 -5.17 20.02
N ALA A 183 -2.39 -5.03 21.30
CA ALA A 183 -2.14 -6.06 22.30
C ALA A 183 -2.87 -7.38 22.03
N GLU A 184 -4.08 -7.31 21.46
CA GLU A 184 -4.86 -8.48 21.06
C GLU A 184 -4.26 -9.17 19.83
N ASP A 185 -3.83 -8.40 18.83
CA ASP A 185 -3.39 -8.93 17.53
C ASP A 185 -1.89 -9.29 17.47
N LEU A 186 -1.04 -8.62 18.24
CA LEU A 186 0.41 -8.80 18.19
C LEU A 186 0.89 -10.21 18.54
N PRO A 187 0.29 -10.95 19.50
CA PRO A 187 0.65 -12.35 19.76
C PRO A 187 0.53 -13.25 18.52
N GLN A 188 -0.43 -12.98 17.63
CA GLN A 188 -0.56 -13.73 16.38
C GLN A 188 0.63 -13.48 15.44
N LEU A 189 1.09 -12.23 15.33
CA LEU A 189 2.30 -11.91 14.55
C LEU A 189 3.53 -12.58 15.15
N LEU A 190 3.69 -12.57 16.47
CA LEU A 190 4.81 -13.23 17.14
C LEU A 190 4.80 -14.76 16.89
N THR A 191 3.62 -15.39 16.91
CA THR A 191 3.46 -16.81 16.57
C THR A 191 3.89 -17.08 15.12
N VAL A 192 3.47 -16.23 14.19
CA VAL A 192 3.89 -16.32 12.78
C VAL A 192 5.40 -16.14 12.63
N MET A 193 6.00 -15.15 13.30
CA MET A 193 7.44 -14.93 13.27
C MET A 193 8.20 -16.17 13.77
N GLN A 194 7.75 -16.75 14.88
CA GLN A 194 8.33 -17.96 15.43
C GLN A 194 8.21 -19.15 14.46
N ALA A 195 7.07 -19.31 13.79
CA ALA A 195 6.87 -20.33 12.75
C ALA A 195 7.76 -20.09 11.51
N LEU A 196 8.09 -18.84 11.19
CA LEU A 196 9.08 -18.52 10.16
C LEU A 196 10.54 -18.76 10.61
N GLY A 197 10.74 -19.30 11.81
CA GLY A 197 12.05 -19.54 12.42
C GLY A 197 12.75 -18.27 12.89
N ILE A 198 12.00 -17.18 13.10
CA ILE A 198 12.54 -15.89 13.50
C ILE A 198 11.99 -15.50 14.88
N ALA A 199 12.87 -15.26 15.84
CA ALA A 199 12.46 -14.81 17.16
C ALA A 199 12.64 -13.29 17.28
N LEU A 200 11.66 -12.61 17.88
CA LEU A 200 11.91 -11.30 18.46
C LEU A 200 12.84 -11.49 19.67
N ALA A 201 13.82 -10.62 19.86
CA ALA A 201 14.58 -10.61 21.11
C ALA A 201 13.66 -10.11 22.25
N ALA A 202 12.81 -10.99 22.78
CA ALA A 202 11.64 -10.61 23.58
C ALA A 202 12.00 -10.00 24.95
N GLU A 203 13.13 -10.39 25.56
CA GLU A 203 13.51 -9.87 26.87
C GLU A 203 13.82 -8.36 26.84
N GLY A 204 12.92 -7.58 27.46
CA GLY A 204 13.08 -6.14 27.64
C GLY A 204 12.75 -5.30 26.39
N HIS A 205 12.15 -5.88 25.36
CA HIS A 205 11.63 -5.12 24.23
C HIS A 205 10.38 -4.34 24.62
N ARG A 206 10.32 -3.07 24.20
CA ARG A 206 9.18 -2.19 24.46
C ARG A 206 8.66 -1.61 23.16
N LEU A 207 7.35 -1.66 22.97
CA LEU A 207 6.65 -0.93 21.93
C LEU A 207 6.11 0.37 22.52
N VAL A 208 6.62 1.51 22.08
CA VAL A 208 6.24 2.82 22.63
C VAL A 208 5.45 3.59 21.58
N ILE A 209 4.15 3.78 21.82
CA ILE A 209 3.29 4.62 20.98
C ILE A 209 3.47 6.06 21.44
N ILE A 210 3.94 6.95 20.56
CA ILE A 210 4.16 8.36 20.89
C ILE A 210 3.39 9.23 19.91
N PRO A 211 2.62 10.23 20.39
CA PRO A 211 1.93 11.19 19.54
C PRO A 211 2.91 12.21 18.98
N THR A 212 3.50 11.89 17.83
CA THR A 212 4.38 12.82 17.10
C THR A 212 4.06 12.77 15.62
N GLU A 213 4.88 13.41 14.79
CA GLU A 213 4.80 13.27 13.34
C GLU A 213 6.12 12.59 12.87
N PHE A 214 6.21 11.26 13.06
CA PHE A 214 7.28 10.43 12.48
C PHE A 214 6.87 10.09 11.03
N GLY A 215 7.59 10.42 9.95
CA GLY A 215 8.72 9.62 9.48
C GLY A 215 8.24 8.35 8.82
N ASP A 216 8.78 7.24 9.30
CA ASP A 216 8.48 5.92 8.78
C ASP A 216 7.28 5.29 9.52
N GLY A 217 6.51 6.09 10.26
CA GLY A 217 5.48 5.64 11.23
C GLY A 217 6.04 4.87 12.43
N VAL A 218 7.19 4.22 12.25
CA VAL A 218 7.86 3.31 13.19
C VAL A 218 9.36 3.55 13.13
N ARG A 219 10.05 3.58 14.28
CA ARG A 219 11.51 3.76 14.35
C ARG A 219 12.13 2.99 15.51
N PRO A 220 13.41 2.62 15.43
CA PRO A 220 14.11 2.07 16.59
C PRO A 220 14.14 3.07 17.75
N GLY A 221 13.97 2.56 18.97
CA GLY A 221 14.07 3.36 20.18
C GLY A 221 15.51 3.81 20.42
N SER A 222 15.76 5.12 20.39
CA SER A 222 17.12 5.66 20.62
C SER A 222 17.57 5.63 22.08
N ARG A 223 16.62 5.46 23.02
CA ARG A 223 16.85 5.45 24.48
C ARG A 223 16.10 4.33 25.20
N VAL A 224 15.45 3.45 24.45
CA VAL A 224 14.63 2.35 24.94
C VAL A 224 14.94 1.15 24.05
N THR A 225 15.23 0.00 24.65
CA THR A 225 15.34 -1.25 23.90
C THR A 225 13.96 -1.58 23.34
N GLY A 226 13.76 -1.42 22.03
CA GLY A 226 12.49 -1.69 21.36
C GLY A 226 12.16 -0.71 20.24
N VAL A 227 10.86 -0.59 19.96
CA VAL A 227 10.32 0.06 18.77
C VAL A 227 9.40 1.21 19.19
N ILE A 228 9.57 2.37 18.57
CA ILE A 228 8.68 3.52 18.72
C ILE A 228 7.70 3.52 17.55
N VAL A 229 6.41 3.57 17.82
CA VAL A 229 5.32 3.68 16.85
C VAL A 229 4.66 5.05 17.02
N ASN A 230 4.23 5.67 15.92
CA ASN A 230 3.50 6.93 16.00
C ASN A 230 2.06 6.71 16.50
N SER A 231 1.42 7.76 17.03
CA SER A 231 -0.02 7.70 17.28
C SER A 231 -0.80 7.66 15.96
N PRO A 232 -1.84 6.82 15.82
CA PRO A 232 -2.70 6.82 14.63
C PRO A 232 -3.49 8.10 14.47
N HIS A 233 -3.61 8.89 15.55
CA HIS A 233 -4.39 10.12 15.56
C HIS A 233 -3.56 11.36 15.24
N VAL A 234 -2.23 11.25 15.12
CA VAL A 234 -1.36 12.38 14.81
C VAL A 234 -0.81 12.23 13.41
N ASP A 235 -1.28 13.13 12.55
CA ASP A 235 -0.91 13.32 11.14
C ASP A 235 0.03 12.28 10.53
N LEU A 236 -0.56 11.13 10.20
CA LEU A 236 0.17 10.10 9.48
C LEU A 236 0.32 10.50 8.02
N ILE A 237 1.54 10.28 7.54
CA ILE A 237 1.85 10.34 6.13
C ILE A 237 1.69 8.92 5.61
N PRO A 238 0.75 8.67 4.70
CA PRO A 238 0.60 7.40 4.05
C PRO A 238 1.94 6.95 3.48
N GLN A 239 2.51 5.90 4.07
CA GLN A 239 3.73 5.26 3.53
C GLN A 239 3.36 4.32 2.38
N GLU A 240 2.12 3.83 2.36
CA GLU A 240 1.69 2.74 1.49
C GLU A 240 0.68 3.17 0.44
N VAL A 241 0.69 2.42 -0.67
CA VAL A 241 -0.20 2.63 -1.80
C VAL A 241 -1.56 2.00 -1.48
N GLY A 242 -2.60 2.84 -1.36
CA GLY A 242 -3.98 2.40 -1.14
C GLY A 242 -4.76 3.32 -0.20
N THR A 243 -6.01 2.96 0.09
CA THR A 243 -6.90 3.63 1.05
C THR A 243 -6.81 2.95 2.43
N LEU A 244 -5.59 2.79 2.96
CA LEU A 244 -5.42 2.27 4.31
C LEU A 244 -5.84 3.32 5.33
N SER A 245 -6.45 2.87 6.42
CA SER A 245 -6.63 3.74 7.59
C SER A 245 -5.28 3.98 8.28
N PRO A 246 -5.12 5.11 9.01
CA PRO A 246 -3.91 5.40 9.79
C PRO A 246 -3.45 4.24 10.69
N GLU A 247 -4.39 3.56 11.34
CA GLU A 247 -4.09 2.40 12.20
C GLU A 247 -3.52 1.23 11.41
N GLN A 248 -4.10 0.92 10.25
CA GLN A 248 -3.61 -0.14 9.36
C GLN A 248 -2.22 0.18 8.80
N GLU A 249 -1.95 1.43 8.47
CA GLU A 249 -0.62 1.87 8.01
C GLU A 249 0.44 1.65 9.09
N LEU A 250 0.15 2.05 10.35
CA LEU A 250 1.07 1.84 11.47
C LEU A 250 1.26 0.36 11.79
N ARG A 251 0.18 -0.44 11.75
CA ARG A 251 0.27 -1.90 11.89
C ARG A 251 1.19 -2.49 10.83
N LEU A 252 1.01 -2.12 9.57
CA LEU A 252 1.82 -2.63 8.47
C LEU A 252 3.29 -2.21 8.60
N ALA A 253 3.55 -0.93 8.90
CA ALA A 253 4.89 -0.42 9.14
C ALA A 253 5.56 -1.13 10.32
N LEU A 254 4.81 -1.39 11.40
CA LEU A 254 5.30 -2.13 12.55
C LEU A 254 5.65 -3.57 12.20
N ALA A 255 4.75 -4.29 11.53
CA ALA A 255 4.95 -5.68 11.16
C ALA A 255 6.18 -5.86 10.28
N ARG A 256 6.34 -5.02 9.24
CA ARG A 256 7.54 -5.02 8.40
C ARG A 256 8.80 -4.74 9.19
N LYS A 257 8.75 -3.78 10.12
CA LYS A 257 9.91 -3.44 10.94
C LYS A 257 10.32 -4.61 11.83
N LEU A 258 9.36 -5.23 12.52
CA LEU A 258 9.62 -6.38 13.38
C LEU A 258 10.14 -7.58 12.58
N LEU A 259 9.51 -7.92 11.44
CA LEU A 259 9.94 -9.01 10.58
C LEU A 259 11.34 -8.75 10.00
N SER A 260 11.60 -7.54 9.49
CA SER A 260 12.90 -7.17 8.94
C SER A 260 14.01 -7.18 10.01
N ASP A 261 13.78 -6.60 11.18
CA ASP A 261 14.78 -6.57 12.25
C ASP A 261 15.08 -7.98 12.76
N ALA A 262 14.05 -8.81 12.93
CA ALA A 262 14.21 -10.19 13.35
C ALA A 262 14.95 -11.02 12.28
N ARG A 263 14.62 -10.85 10.99
CA ARG A 263 15.32 -11.51 9.87
C ARG A 263 16.79 -11.08 9.78
N ASN A 264 17.08 -9.81 10.04
CA ASN A 264 18.45 -9.30 10.07
C ASN A 264 19.25 -9.86 11.26
N ALA A 265 18.60 -10.13 12.40
CA ALA A 265 19.23 -10.73 13.57
C ALA A 265 19.52 -12.23 13.39
N ALA A 266 18.63 -12.94 12.69
CA ALA A 266 18.77 -14.37 12.38
C ALA A 266 18.53 -14.63 10.88
N PRO A 267 19.49 -14.28 10.01
CA PRO A 267 19.32 -14.46 8.58
C PRO A 267 19.27 -15.95 8.26
N ALA A 268 18.14 -16.40 7.73
CA ALA A 268 17.99 -17.77 7.23
C ALA A 268 18.85 -17.93 5.98
N THR A 269 19.82 -18.83 6.02
CA THR A 269 20.74 -19.09 4.91
C THR A 269 20.18 -20.19 4.02
N SER A 270 19.64 -19.81 2.87
CA SER A 270 19.40 -20.74 1.76
C SER A 270 20.48 -20.56 0.70
N HIS A 271 20.92 -21.66 0.10
CA HIS A 271 21.90 -21.63 -0.99
C HIS A 271 21.24 -21.41 -2.36
N LEU A 272 19.91 -21.42 -2.43
CA LEU A 272 19.18 -21.21 -3.67
C LEU A 272 19.33 -19.75 -4.15
N PRO A 273 19.60 -19.53 -5.44
CA PRO A 273 19.70 -18.17 -5.99
C PRO A 273 18.36 -17.46 -5.83
N GLY A 274 18.38 -16.20 -5.38
CA GLY A 274 17.16 -15.41 -5.17
C GLY A 274 16.37 -15.75 -3.89
N ALA A 275 16.82 -16.68 -3.03
CA ALA A 275 16.08 -17.07 -1.84
C ALA A 275 15.80 -15.90 -0.88
N ALA A 276 16.80 -15.03 -0.64
CA ALA A 276 16.63 -13.85 0.20
C ALA A 276 15.53 -12.90 -0.31
N ARG A 277 15.36 -12.80 -1.63
CA ARG A 277 14.27 -12.02 -2.24
C ARG A 277 12.91 -12.65 -1.97
N VAL A 278 12.80 -13.97 -2.14
CA VAL A 278 11.54 -14.68 -1.86
C VAL A 278 11.20 -14.60 -0.37
N GLN A 279 12.16 -14.75 0.53
CA GLN A 279 11.97 -14.56 1.97
C GLN A 279 11.52 -13.14 2.31
N ALA A 280 12.15 -12.12 1.73
CA ALA A 280 11.71 -10.73 1.91
C ALA A 280 10.28 -10.51 1.37
N ALA A 281 9.90 -11.17 0.29
CA ALA A 281 8.53 -11.13 -0.23
C ALA A 281 7.53 -11.88 0.66
N ILE A 282 7.93 -13.00 1.28
CA ILE A 282 7.13 -13.70 2.29
C ILE A 282 6.90 -12.77 3.48
N ASP A 283 7.97 -12.20 4.04
CA ASP A 283 7.91 -11.28 5.18
C ASP A 283 6.98 -10.09 4.86
N GLU A 284 7.12 -9.50 3.68
CA GLU A 284 6.29 -8.39 3.20
C GLU A 284 4.80 -8.76 3.10
N VAL A 285 4.47 -9.89 2.46
CA VAL A 285 3.07 -10.32 2.26
C VAL A 285 2.44 -10.78 3.58
N MET A 286 3.21 -11.39 4.48
CA MET A 286 2.78 -11.73 5.83
C MET A 286 2.49 -10.48 6.67
N ALA A 287 3.30 -9.42 6.52
CA ALA A 287 3.03 -8.14 7.16
C ALA A 287 1.69 -7.54 6.71
N TRP A 288 1.40 -7.59 5.39
CA TRP A 288 0.09 -7.20 4.84
C TRP A 288 -1.06 -8.05 5.37
N ALA A 289 -0.89 -9.37 5.39
CA ALA A 289 -1.90 -10.30 5.89
C ALA A 289 -2.28 -10.00 7.34
N TRP A 290 -1.30 -9.76 8.21
CA TRP A 290 -1.54 -9.44 9.62
C TRP A 290 -2.10 -8.03 9.84
N ALA A 291 -1.62 -7.03 9.10
CA ALA A 291 -2.00 -5.64 9.34
C ALA A 291 -3.40 -5.29 8.77
N VAL A 292 -3.75 -5.87 7.63
CA VAL A 292 -4.93 -5.47 6.83
C VAL A 292 -5.87 -6.64 6.53
N GLY A 293 -5.46 -7.88 6.82
CA GLY A 293 -6.23 -9.09 6.48
C GLY A 293 -5.96 -9.59 5.05
N GLY A 294 -4.94 -9.08 4.38
CA GLY A 294 -4.55 -9.46 3.02
C GLY A 294 -3.76 -8.35 2.32
N VAL A 295 -3.33 -8.62 1.08
CA VAL A 295 -2.66 -7.61 0.25
C VAL A 295 -3.73 -6.78 -0.48
N SER A 296 -3.64 -5.45 -0.39
CA SER A 296 -4.57 -4.56 -1.07
C SER A 296 -4.40 -4.60 -2.59
N GLY A 297 -5.49 -4.44 -3.36
CA GLY A 297 -5.43 -4.37 -4.83
C GLY A 297 -4.53 -3.23 -5.34
N ALA A 298 -4.47 -2.11 -4.61
CA ALA A 298 -3.60 -0.98 -4.93
C ALA A 298 -2.11 -1.33 -4.80
N ALA A 299 -1.72 -2.08 -3.75
CA ALA A 299 -0.35 -2.57 -3.60
C ALA A 299 0.01 -3.59 -4.70
N VAL A 300 -0.91 -4.50 -5.04
CA VAL A 300 -0.71 -5.45 -6.14
C VAL A 300 -0.54 -4.72 -7.48
N ALA A 301 -1.36 -3.70 -7.74
CA ALA A 301 -1.26 -2.88 -8.94
C ALA A 301 0.06 -2.11 -9.02
N ASP A 302 0.54 -1.54 -7.90
CA ASP A 302 1.84 -0.87 -7.84
C ASP A 302 2.99 -1.83 -8.16
N TRP A 303 3.00 -3.02 -7.54
CA TRP A 303 4.02 -4.02 -7.83
C TRP A 303 3.95 -4.50 -9.29
N ALA A 304 2.76 -4.69 -9.84
CA ALA A 304 2.58 -5.04 -11.25
C ALA A 304 3.05 -3.93 -12.20
N ALA A 305 2.86 -2.65 -11.84
CA ALA A 305 3.31 -1.52 -12.64
C ALA A 305 4.85 -1.47 -12.76
N GLN A 306 5.59 -1.91 -11.74
CA GLN A 306 7.06 -1.99 -11.77
C GLN A 306 7.57 -2.97 -12.86
N LEU A 307 6.74 -3.94 -13.24
CA LEU A 307 7.05 -4.92 -14.28
C LEU A 307 6.84 -4.39 -15.70
N LYS A 308 6.14 -3.27 -15.91
CA LYS A 308 5.86 -2.70 -17.24
C LYS A 308 5.32 -3.73 -18.26
N GLY A 309 4.60 -4.74 -17.80
CA GLY A 309 4.06 -5.83 -18.62
C GLY A 309 5.01 -7.01 -18.89
N GLU A 310 6.29 -6.90 -18.51
CA GLU A 310 7.30 -7.94 -18.68
C GLU A 310 7.61 -8.64 -17.36
N TRP A 311 7.62 -9.96 -17.36
CA TRP A 311 7.83 -10.75 -16.14
C TRP A 311 9.30 -11.07 -15.94
N ALA A 312 9.88 -10.63 -14.82
CA ALA A 312 11.22 -11.01 -14.38
C ALA A 312 11.12 -12.07 -13.28
N SER A 313 11.72 -13.25 -13.46
CA SER A 313 11.55 -14.35 -12.50
C SER A 313 12.07 -13.95 -11.11
N PRO A 314 11.32 -14.23 -10.03
CA PRO A 314 11.78 -14.00 -8.67
C PRO A 314 12.91 -14.96 -8.27
N VAL A 315 12.97 -16.13 -8.91
CA VAL A 315 13.93 -17.21 -8.65
C VAL A 315 15.25 -16.95 -9.37
N THR A 316 15.21 -16.71 -10.68
CA THR A 316 16.44 -16.55 -11.48
C THR A 316 16.90 -15.10 -11.61
N GLY A 317 16.04 -14.13 -11.30
CA GLY A 317 16.34 -12.71 -11.38
C GLY A 317 16.06 -12.10 -12.76
N LEU A 318 16.73 -10.97 -13.05
CA LEU A 318 16.62 -10.26 -14.31
C LEU A 318 17.49 -10.92 -15.38
N PRO A 319 16.92 -11.43 -16.48
CA PRO A 319 17.71 -11.96 -17.57
C PRO A 319 18.40 -10.82 -18.36
N PRO A 320 19.53 -11.08 -19.04
CA PRO A 320 20.35 -10.04 -19.67
C PRO A 320 19.59 -9.14 -20.66
N ASP A 321 18.60 -9.68 -21.36
CA ASP A 321 17.77 -9.00 -22.35
C ASP A 321 16.74 -8.03 -21.74
N LEU A 322 16.47 -8.14 -20.44
CA LEU A 322 15.54 -7.27 -19.70
C LEU A 322 16.23 -6.23 -18.81
N ILE A 323 17.55 -6.32 -18.59
CA ILE A 323 18.31 -5.39 -17.71
C ILE A 323 18.15 -3.92 -18.14
N THR A 324 18.03 -3.65 -19.44
CA THR A 324 17.87 -2.28 -19.97
C THR A 324 16.41 -1.83 -20.04
N LYS A 325 15.44 -2.74 -19.86
CA LYS A 325 14.01 -2.47 -20.01
C LYS A 325 13.30 -2.32 -18.66
N LEU A 326 13.75 -3.09 -17.68
CA LEU A 326 13.14 -3.18 -16.35
C LEU A 326 14.03 -2.55 -15.28
N PRO A 327 13.43 -1.98 -14.23
CA PRO A 327 14.19 -1.54 -13.06
C PRO A 327 14.80 -2.74 -12.33
N PRO A 328 15.90 -2.57 -11.58
CA PRO A 328 16.50 -3.63 -10.78
C PRO A 328 15.52 -4.28 -9.78
N SER A 329 14.51 -3.54 -9.32
CA SER A 329 13.48 -4.01 -8.39
C SER A 329 12.42 -4.91 -9.03
N ALA A 330 12.44 -5.13 -10.35
CA ALA A 330 11.39 -5.87 -11.04
C ALA A 330 11.28 -7.32 -10.53
N SER A 331 12.40 -8.01 -10.30
CA SER A 331 12.37 -9.36 -9.72
C SER A 331 11.77 -9.36 -8.31
N ASP A 332 12.02 -8.32 -7.51
CA ASP A 332 11.45 -8.20 -6.15
C ASP A 332 9.94 -7.97 -6.21
N ALA A 333 9.47 -7.18 -7.18
CA ALA A 333 8.05 -6.99 -7.46
C ALA A 333 7.37 -8.31 -7.87
N SER A 334 7.98 -9.09 -8.78
CA SER A 334 7.49 -10.43 -9.13
C SER A 334 7.44 -11.37 -7.93
N ALA A 335 8.42 -11.29 -7.01
CA ALA A 335 8.43 -12.10 -5.80
C ALA A 335 7.25 -11.76 -4.88
N ARG A 336 6.98 -10.46 -4.66
CA ARG A 336 5.82 -10.00 -3.89
C ARG A 336 4.50 -10.44 -4.52
N LEU A 337 4.36 -10.32 -5.83
CA LEU A 337 3.17 -10.77 -6.57
C LEU A 337 2.98 -12.29 -6.46
N MET A 338 4.06 -13.05 -6.53
CA MET A 338 4.02 -14.51 -6.40
C MET A 338 3.64 -14.95 -4.97
N MET A 339 4.18 -14.29 -3.94
CA MET A 339 3.81 -14.59 -2.56
C MET A 339 2.38 -14.12 -2.23
N ALA A 340 1.94 -12.99 -2.79
CA ALA A 340 0.57 -12.52 -2.65
C ALA A 340 -0.44 -13.48 -3.31
N TYR A 341 -0.09 -14.02 -4.47
CA TYR A 341 -0.87 -15.08 -5.12
C TYR A 341 -0.95 -16.34 -4.24
N LEU A 342 0.18 -16.81 -3.71
CA LEU A 342 0.21 -17.98 -2.83
C LEU A 342 -0.61 -17.78 -1.55
N LEU A 343 -0.47 -16.63 -0.89
CA LEU A 343 -1.30 -16.27 0.27
C LEU A 343 -2.79 -16.37 -0.07
N ARG A 344 -3.20 -15.88 -1.24
CA ARG A 344 -4.61 -15.87 -1.66
C ARG A 344 -5.11 -17.25 -2.08
N LYS A 345 -4.26 -18.10 -2.68
CA LYS A 345 -4.64 -19.43 -3.17
C LYS A 345 -4.61 -20.50 -2.08
N GLU A 346 -3.54 -20.52 -1.27
CA GLU A 346 -3.23 -21.60 -0.33
C GLU A 346 -3.17 -21.14 1.14
N GLY A 347 -3.13 -19.83 1.40
CA GLY A 347 -3.16 -19.26 2.75
C GLY A 347 -1.77 -19.03 3.37
N VAL A 348 -1.78 -18.66 4.66
CA VAL A 348 -0.56 -18.34 5.43
C VAL A 348 0.35 -19.55 5.59
N ASP A 349 -0.23 -20.73 5.82
CA ASP A 349 0.52 -21.96 6.09
C ASP A 349 1.43 -22.35 4.91
N ALA A 350 1.00 -22.08 3.68
CA ALA A 350 1.81 -22.32 2.49
C ALA A 350 3.07 -21.44 2.43
N LEU A 351 2.98 -20.19 2.90
CA LEU A 351 4.13 -19.28 2.97
C LEU A 351 5.11 -19.71 4.07
N ILE A 352 4.59 -20.19 5.21
CA ILE A 352 5.41 -20.74 6.29
C ILE A 352 6.14 -22.00 5.81
N ALA A 353 5.41 -22.95 5.21
CA ALA A 353 5.97 -24.19 4.68
C ALA A 353 7.03 -23.91 3.59
N LEU A 354 6.82 -22.91 2.74
CA LEU A 354 7.82 -22.49 1.76
C LEU A 354 9.07 -21.94 2.44
N ASN A 355 8.94 -21.06 3.43
CA ASN A 355 10.08 -20.53 4.17
C ASN A 355 10.88 -21.64 4.87
N GLU A 356 10.23 -22.65 5.43
CA GLU A 356 10.87 -23.83 6.01
C GLU A 356 11.60 -24.67 4.94
N ALA A 357 10.94 -24.96 3.83
CA ALA A 357 11.51 -25.76 2.73
C ALA A 357 12.76 -25.10 2.11
N LEU A 358 12.82 -23.76 2.07
CA LEU A 358 14.00 -23.03 1.58
C LEU A 358 15.29 -23.32 2.36
N ALA A 359 15.19 -23.75 3.62
CA ALA A 359 16.37 -24.05 4.43
C ALA A 359 17.09 -25.35 4.00
N THR A 360 16.37 -26.29 3.39
CA THR A 360 16.88 -27.64 3.08
C THR A 360 16.83 -28.00 1.60
N ALA A 361 16.00 -27.34 0.80
CA ALA A 361 15.84 -27.65 -0.62
C ALA A 361 17.09 -27.34 -1.44
N ASN A 362 17.42 -28.25 -2.37
CA ASN A 362 18.56 -28.11 -3.30
C ASN A 362 18.15 -27.53 -4.66
N ALA A 363 16.86 -27.48 -4.93
CA ALA A 363 16.28 -26.86 -6.12
C ALA A 363 14.97 -26.14 -5.77
N TRP A 364 14.62 -25.13 -6.56
CA TRP A 364 13.36 -24.40 -6.37
C TRP A 364 12.11 -25.27 -6.52
N ASP A 365 12.12 -26.22 -7.47
CA ASP A 365 11.01 -27.17 -7.64
C ASP A 365 10.86 -28.10 -6.42
N GLU A 366 11.95 -28.41 -5.73
CA GLU A 366 11.90 -29.16 -4.47
C GLU A 366 11.25 -28.31 -3.37
N ALA A 367 11.64 -27.04 -3.23
CA ALA A 367 11.08 -26.13 -2.24
C ALA A 367 9.56 -25.92 -2.43
N TYR A 368 9.11 -25.57 -3.64
CA TYR A 368 7.67 -25.42 -3.93
C TYR A 368 6.93 -26.75 -3.93
N GLY A 369 7.59 -27.85 -4.29
CA GLY A 369 7.02 -29.19 -4.23
C GLY A 369 6.71 -29.62 -2.79
N GLN A 370 7.62 -29.34 -1.86
CA GLN A 370 7.40 -29.59 -0.43
C GLN A 370 6.32 -28.67 0.17
N ALA A 371 6.30 -27.39 -0.22
CA ALA A 371 5.40 -26.41 0.36
C ALA A 371 3.96 -26.49 -0.16
N VAL A 372 3.78 -26.63 -1.47
CA VAL A 372 2.45 -26.53 -2.14
C VAL A 372 2.21 -27.63 -3.18
N GLY A 373 3.11 -28.60 -3.32
CA GLY A 373 2.96 -29.70 -4.27
C GLY A 373 3.00 -29.28 -5.74
N LYS A 374 3.68 -28.16 -6.05
CA LYS A 374 3.81 -27.60 -7.41
C LYS A 374 5.27 -27.27 -7.72
N THR A 375 5.61 -27.22 -9.01
CA THR A 375 6.93 -26.73 -9.43
C THR A 375 7.01 -25.20 -9.31
N ALA A 376 8.22 -24.65 -9.22
CA ALA A 376 8.43 -23.21 -9.17
C ALA A 376 7.84 -22.52 -10.41
N LEU A 377 8.02 -23.14 -11.58
CA LEU A 377 7.49 -22.64 -12.85
C LEU A 377 5.96 -22.57 -12.84
N GLN A 378 5.28 -23.59 -12.31
CA GLN A 378 3.81 -23.59 -12.24
C GLN A 378 3.29 -22.46 -11.35
N VAL A 379 3.95 -22.23 -10.21
CA VAL A 379 3.60 -21.14 -9.30
C VAL A 379 3.84 -19.78 -9.96
N GLU A 380 4.98 -19.64 -10.64
CA GLU A 380 5.36 -18.41 -11.35
C GLU A 380 4.38 -18.08 -12.48
N GLU A 381 3.98 -19.06 -13.30
CA GLU A 381 3.03 -18.86 -14.40
C GLU A 381 1.62 -18.52 -13.89
N ALA A 382 1.18 -19.15 -12.81
CA ALA A 382 -0.09 -18.84 -12.16
C ALA A 382 -0.11 -17.40 -11.61
N ALA A 383 0.95 -17.01 -10.90
CA ALA A 383 1.11 -15.67 -10.35
C ALA A 383 1.20 -14.61 -11.45
N ARG A 384 1.96 -14.87 -12.53
CA ARG A 384 2.05 -13.98 -13.69
C ARG A 384 0.69 -13.77 -14.35
N THR A 385 -0.10 -14.83 -14.48
CA THR A 385 -1.45 -14.75 -15.05
C THR A 385 -2.37 -13.94 -14.14
N TRP A 386 -2.34 -14.20 -12.84
CA TRP A 386 -3.10 -13.45 -11.84
C TRP A 386 -2.73 -11.96 -11.80
N ALA A 387 -1.44 -11.62 -11.90
CA ALA A 387 -0.96 -10.23 -11.86
C ALA A 387 -1.51 -9.36 -13.01
N ARG A 388 -1.98 -9.96 -14.11
CA ARG A 388 -2.65 -9.24 -15.21
C ARG A 388 -4.10 -8.85 -14.90
N SER A 389 -4.72 -9.55 -13.94
CA SER A 389 -6.11 -9.34 -13.53
C SER A 389 -6.27 -9.64 -12.03
N PRO A 390 -5.66 -8.81 -11.15
CA PRO A 390 -5.51 -9.12 -9.73
C PRO A 390 -6.83 -9.12 -8.94
N ASP A 391 -7.86 -8.43 -9.44
CA ASP A 391 -9.18 -8.38 -8.80
C ASP A 391 -9.97 -9.69 -8.96
N GLY A 392 -9.58 -10.55 -9.92
CA GLY A 392 -10.21 -11.85 -10.15
C GLY A 392 -9.86 -12.89 -9.08
N PRO A 393 -10.61 -14.01 -9.02
CA PRO A 393 -10.22 -15.16 -8.22
C PRO A 393 -8.84 -15.68 -8.67
N PRO A 394 -8.00 -16.19 -7.76
CA PRO A 394 -6.71 -16.74 -8.15
C PRO A 394 -6.95 -17.91 -9.12
N PRO A 395 -6.30 -17.92 -10.29
CA PRO A 395 -6.49 -18.97 -11.29
C PRO A 395 -6.17 -20.35 -10.71
N ASP A 396 -6.68 -21.40 -11.35
CA ASP A 396 -6.24 -22.75 -11.05
C ASP A 396 -4.80 -22.97 -11.51
N TRP A 397 -4.17 -23.96 -10.88
CA TRP A 397 -2.80 -24.34 -11.20
C TRP A 397 -2.68 -24.68 -12.68
N PRO A 398 -1.71 -24.08 -13.40
CA PRO A 398 -1.47 -24.44 -14.79
C PRO A 398 -1.18 -25.94 -14.85
N GLN A 399 -1.84 -26.63 -15.79
CA GLN A 399 -1.63 -28.05 -15.97
C GLN A 399 -0.15 -28.30 -16.27
N THR A 400 0.48 -29.20 -15.51
CA THR A 400 1.87 -29.57 -15.72
C THR A 400 1.99 -30.04 -17.16
N ALA A 401 2.97 -29.50 -17.89
CA ALA A 401 3.09 -29.81 -19.30
C ALA A 401 3.23 -31.32 -19.48
N VAL A 402 2.25 -31.96 -20.11
CA VAL A 402 2.22 -33.42 -20.24
C VAL A 402 3.30 -33.80 -21.27
N PRO A 403 4.21 -34.73 -20.96
CA PRO A 403 5.21 -35.19 -21.94
C PRO A 403 4.51 -35.56 -23.24
N ALA A 404 4.84 -34.85 -24.32
CA ALA A 404 4.30 -35.14 -25.63
C ALA A 404 5.09 -36.32 -26.20
N PRO A 405 4.45 -37.34 -26.79
CA PRO A 405 5.18 -38.23 -27.67
C PRO A 405 5.83 -37.40 -28.79
N PRO A 406 7.00 -37.79 -29.32
CA PRO A 406 7.65 -37.07 -30.43
C PRO A 406 6.64 -36.77 -31.54
N GLN A 407 6.54 -35.49 -31.92
CA GLN A 407 5.60 -35.03 -32.93
C GLN A 407 6.34 -34.77 -34.23
N THR A 408 5.71 -35.13 -35.34
CA THR A 408 6.12 -34.67 -36.67
C THR A 408 5.19 -33.53 -37.06
N VAL A 409 5.72 -32.34 -37.29
CA VAL A 409 4.94 -31.13 -37.54
C VAL A 409 5.47 -30.40 -38.76
N ILE A 410 4.61 -29.67 -39.45
CA ILE A 410 4.94 -28.86 -40.61
C ILE A 410 5.18 -27.44 -40.13
N TYR A 411 6.41 -26.95 -40.29
CA TYR A 411 6.79 -25.57 -40.01
C TYR A 411 5.93 -24.60 -40.83
N LEU A 412 5.30 -23.62 -40.18
CA LEU A 412 4.54 -22.59 -40.87
C LEU A 412 5.33 -21.29 -40.92
N ASN A 413 5.71 -20.73 -39.76
CA ASN A 413 6.48 -19.49 -39.70
C ASN A 413 7.03 -19.24 -38.28
N ALA A 414 8.04 -18.37 -38.17
CA ALA A 414 8.48 -17.75 -36.91
C ALA A 414 8.08 -16.25 -36.91
N PRO A 415 7.42 -15.73 -35.86
CA PRO A 415 6.95 -14.35 -35.80
C PRO A 415 8.07 -13.28 -35.77
N SER A 416 9.29 -13.61 -35.35
CA SER A 416 10.51 -12.79 -35.56
C SER A 416 11.79 -13.57 -35.26
N ALA A 417 12.94 -13.06 -35.74
CA ALA A 417 14.30 -13.50 -35.38
C ALA A 417 14.56 -13.64 -33.87
N SER A 418 13.85 -12.83 -33.08
CA SER A 418 13.97 -12.72 -31.62
C SER A 418 12.87 -13.47 -30.87
N SER A 419 11.87 -14.03 -31.58
CA SER A 419 10.77 -14.74 -30.95
C SER A 419 11.14 -16.20 -30.73
N ARG A 420 11.07 -16.67 -29.48
CA ARG A 420 11.24 -18.09 -29.11
C ARG A 420 10.01 -18.95 -29.45
N TRP A 421 9.12 -18.45 -30.30
CA TRP A 421 7.89 -19.12 -30.67
C TRP A 421 7.93 -19.49 -32.14
N VAL A 422 7.54 -20.72 -32.46
CA VAL A 422 7.42 -21.20 -33.83
C VAL A 422 5.99 -21.69 -34.05
N LEU A 423 5.36 -21.27 -35.13
CA LEU A 423 4.07 -21.79 -35.52
C LEU A 423 4.26 -23.03 -36.40
N ALA A 424 3.58 -24.11 -36.08
CA ALA A 424 3.62 -25.35 -36.83
C ALA A 424 2.21 -25.94 -37.02
N ARG A 425 2.09 -26.93 -37.89
CA ARG A 425 0.85 -27.68 -38.15
C ARG A 425 1.09 -29.16 -37.94
N THR A 426 0.22 -29.85 -37.21
CA THR A 426 0.30 -31.32 -37.07
C THR A 426 -0.10 -32.01 -38.38
N PRO A 427 0.18 -33.32 -38.55
CA PRO A 427 -0.23 -34.08 -39.73
C PRO A 427 -1.75 -34.16 -39.86
N ALA A 428 -2.47 -34.03 -38.75
CA ALA A 428 -3.93 -33.93 -38.69
C ALA A 428 -4.47 -32.54 -39.08
N GLY A 429 -3.61 -31.60 -39.47
CA GLY A 429 -4.00 -30.27 -39.94
C GLY A 429 -4.20 -29.20 -38.86
N ARG A 430 -3.98 -29.53 -37.58
CA ARG A 430 -4.17 -28.60 -36.45
C ARG A 430 -2.96 -27.68 -36.30
N ALA A 431 -3.19 -26.37 -36.16
CA ALA A 431 -2.13 -25.41 -35.85
C ALA A 431 -1.71 -25.49 -34.38
N ILE A 432 -0.42 -25.48 -34.12
CA ILE A 432 0.18 -25.51 -32.78
C ILE A 432 1.30 -24.47 -32.68
N ALA A 433 1.48 -23.91 -31.49
CA ALA A 433 2.59 -23.02 -31.16
C ALA A 433 3.67 -23.78 -30.38
N LEU A 434 4.90 -23.67 -30.85
CA LEU A 434 6.07 -24.30 -30.27
C LEU A 434 6.90 -23.25 -29.53
N ARG A 435 7.04 -23.37 -28.22
CA ARG A 435 7.90 -22.52 -27.39
C ARG A 435 9.27 -23.18 -27.25
N LEU A 436 10.29 -22.58 -27.83
CA LEU A 436 11.67 -23.04 -27.76
C LEU A 436 12.30 -22.59 -26.44
N ALA A 437 12.95 -23.51 -25.72
CA ALA A 437 13.80 -23.14 -24.58
C ALA A 437 15.11 -22.49 -25.07
N ASP A 438 15.82 -21.80 -24.17
CA ASP A 438 16.97 -20.97 -24.54
C ASP A 438 18.16 -21.75 -25.12
N ASP A 439 18.27 -23.02 -24.74
CA ASP A 439 19.30 -23.98 -25.11
C ASP A 439 18.92 -24.85 -26.32
N VAL A 440 17.66 -24.77 -26.78
CA VAL A 440 17.16 -25.57 -27.90
C VAL A 440 17.58 -24.92 -29.22
N ALA A 441 18.55 -25.55 -29.88
CA ALA A 441 18.94 -25.23 -31.25
C ALA A 441 18.18 -26.12 -32.23
N LEU A 442 17.80 -25.57 -33.38
CA LEU A 442 17.32 -26.40 -34.47
C LEU A 442 18.49 -27.17 -35.07
N THR A 443 18.34 -28.48 -35.16
CA THR A 443 19.37 -29.36 -35.71
C THR A 443 18.91 -30.02 -37.00
N LEU A 444 19.85 -30.25 -37.92
CA LEU A 444 19.67 -31.13 -39.06
C LEU A 444 19.88 -32.59 -38.62
N ALA A 445 19.43 -33.55 -39.43
CA ALA A 445 19.60 -34.97 -39.14
C ALA A 445 21.07 -35.43 -39.00
N ASP A 446 22.03 -34.63 -39.49
CA ASP A 446 23.47 -34.85 -39.33
C ASP A 446 24.07 -34.20 -38.07
N GLY A 447 23.24 -33.57 -37.24
CA GLY A 447 23.62 -32.91 -35.98
C GLY A 447 24.12 -31.47 -36.13
N SER A 448 24.17 -30.92 -37.35
CA SER A 448 24.54 -29.51 -37.55
C SER A 448 23.39 -28.57 -37.13
N ARG A 449 23.74 -27.35 -36.67
CA ARG A 449 22.77 -26.34 -36.22
C ARG A 449 22.33 -25.45 -37.37
N LEU A 450 21.06 -25.05 -37.38
CA LEU A 450 20.48 -24.16 -38.37
C LEU A 450 19.65 -23.07 -37.68
N ASP A 451 19.72 -21.84 -38.19
CA ASP A 451 18.84 -20.76 -37.70
C ASP A 451 17.42 -20.91 -38.27
N PHE A 452 16.41 -20.56 -37.48
CA PHE A 452 14.99 -20.71 -37.86
C PHE A 452 14.59 -19.88 -39.09
N GLU A 453 15.30 -18.78 -39.35
CA GLU A 453 15.11 -17.95 -40.55
C GLU A 453 15.47 -18.68 -41.85
N CYS A 454 16.31 -19.71 -41.75
CA CYS A 454 16.77 -20.51 -42.88
C CYS A 454 15.83 -21.67 -43.22
N ILE A 455 14.68 -21.80 -42.55
CA ILE A 455 13.72 -22.88 -42.74
C ILE A 455 12.60 -22.41 -43.66
N ALA A 456 12.33 -23.17 -44.73
CA ALA A 456 11.19 -22.91 -45.58
C ALA A 456 9.87 -23.26 -44.87
N SER A 457 8.86 -22.40 -44.95
CA SER A 457 7.48 -22.78 -44.62
C SER A 457 7.09 -24.04 -45.40
N GLY A 458 6.44 -24.99 -44.73
CA GLY A 458 6.14 -26.31 -45.26
C GLY A 458 7.17 -27.39 -44.90
N SER A 459 8.29 -27.03 -44.26
CA SER A 459 9.31 -27.99 -43.86
C SER A 459 8.83 -28.91 -42.74
N THR A 460 9.22 -30.18 -42.78
CA THR A 460 8.86 -31.15 -41.75
C THR A 460 9.87 -31.11 -40.60
N LEU A 461 9.37 -30.91 -39.39
CA LEU A 461 10.11 -30.87 -38.14
C LEU A 461 9.70 -32.06 -37.27
N HIS A 462 10.68 -32.69 -36.63
CA HIS A 462 10.48 -33.61 -35.52
C HIS A 462 10.72 -32.85 -34.23
N VAL A 463 9.69 -32.72 -33.40
CA VAL A 463 9.76 -31.99 -32.13
C VAL A 463 9.53 -32.94 -30.97
N THR A 464 10.36 -32.83 -29.95
CA THR A 464 10.13 -33.47 -28.65
C THR A 464 9.99 -32.39 -27.59
N GLY A 465 9.24 -32.70 -26.54
CA GLY A 465 8.91 -31.73 -25.50
C GLY A 465 7.64 -32.09 -24.75
N SER A 466 7.01 -31.09 -24.17
CA SER A 466 5.83 -31.25 -23.32
C SER A 466 4.70 -30.32 -23.76
N TRP A 467 3.46 -30.82 -23.76
CA TRP A 467 2.28 -30.02 -24.07
C TRP A 467 1.99 -29.05 -22.93
N ILE A 468 2.13 -27.75 -23.18
CA ILE A 468 1.66 -26.69 -22.27
C ILE A 468 0.12 -26.64 -22.30
N ASP A 469 -0.44 -26.79 -23.50
CA ASP A 469 -1.88 -26.92 -23.75
C ASP A 469 -2.09 -28.02 -24.79
N ALA A 470 -2.88 -29.03 -24.45
CA ALA A 470 -3.01 -30.28 -25.18
C ALA A 470 -3.41 -30.05 -26.66
N GLY A 471 -2.43 -30.11 -27.55
CA GLY A 471 -2.61 -29.94 -28.98
C GLY A 471 -2.73 -28.49 -29.45
N LEU A 472 -2.40 -27.49 -28.62
CA LEU A 472 -2.34 -26.07 -29.02
C LEU A 472 -0.97 -25.44 -28.77
N GLN A 473 -0.32 -25.77 -27.66
CA GLN A 473 0.98 -25.19 -27.29
C GLN A 473 1.92 -26.25 -26.73
N MET A 474 3.16 -26.28 -27.21
CA MET A 474 4.18 -27.24 -26.79
C MET A 474 5.47 -26.53 -26.41
N GLN A 475 5.99 -26.83 -25.22
CA GLN A 475 7.36 -26.47 -24.85
C GLN A 475 8.30 -27.49 -25.47
N VAL A 476 9.17 -27.03 -26.36
CA VAL A 476 10.09 -27.88 -27.12
C VAL A 476 11.38 -28.04 -26.34
N SER A 477 11.83 -29.29 -26.18
CA SER A 477 13.11 -29.67 -25.62
C SER A 477 14.13 -30.10 -26.68
N ASP A 478 13.66 -30.53 -27.85
CA ASP A 478 14.51 -30.81 -29.01
C ASP A 478 13.71 -30.66 -30.31
N ILE A 479 14.38 -30.20 -31.35
CA ILE A 479 13.79 -29.98 -32.66
C ILE A 479 14.79 -30.29 -33.78
N VAL A 480 14.40 -31.27 -34.60
CA VAL A 480 15.19 -31.80 -35.71
C VAL A 480 14.45 -31.57 -37.02
N LEU A 481 15.11 -31.03 -38.02
CA LEU A 481 14.57 -30.94 -39.38
C LEU A 481 14.63 -32.32 -40.06
N ALA A 482 13.47 -32.86 -40.42
CA ALA A 482 13.35 -34.22 -40.97
C ALA A 482 13.98 -34.36 -42.37
N GLN A 483 13.88 -33.31 -43.19
CA GLN A 483 14.48 -33.21 -44.52
C GLN A 483 14.86 -31.76 -44.79
N ALA A 484 16.11 -31.54 -45.24
CA ALA A 484 16.60 -30.22 -45.65
C ALA A 484 15.90 -29.77 -46.95
N ALA A 485 14.75 -29.11 -46.82
CA ALA A 485 14.22 -28.24 -47.87
C ALA A 485 14.70 -26.82 -47.58
N LEU A 486 15.91 -26.50 -48.03
CA LEU A 486 16.42 -25.12 -48.01
C LEU A 486 15.47 -24.22 -48.82
N PRO A 487 15.09 -23.03 -48.32
CA PRO A 487 14.10 -22.19 -48.99
C PRO A 487 14.57 -21.74 -50.37
N PRO A 488 13.64 -21.62 -51.35
CA PRO A 488 13.90 -21.10 -52.69
C PRO A 488 14.12 -19.56 -52.70
N ILE A 489 14.74 -19.00 -51.66
CA ILE A 489 15.12 -17.57 -51.59
C ILE A 489 16.22 -17.23 -52.61
N ALA A 490 16.80 -18.22 -53.29
CA ALA A 490 17.65 -17.98 -54.45
C ALA A 490 16.90 -17.53 -55.73
N GLN A 491 15.55 -17.48 -55.79
CA GLN A 491 14.86 -17.31 -57.09
C GLN A 491 13.63 -16.37 -57.22
N THR A 492 13.16 -15.56 -56.25
CA THR A 492 12.18 -14.48 -56.60
C THR A 492 11.98 -13.40 -55.51
N PRO A 493 11.64 -12.13 -55.87
CA PRO A 493 11.70 -10.94 -54.99
C PRO A 493 10.44 -10.75 -54.12
N PRO A 494 10.47 -9.87 -53.09
CA PRO A 494 9.51 -9.85 -51.98
C PRO A 494 8.17 -9.22 -52.36
N LEU A 495 7.06 -9.86 -51.97
CA LEU A 495 5.72 -9.27 -52.06
C LEU A 495 5.38 -8.47 -50.79
N ALA A 496 5.26 -7.17 -51.03
CA ALA A 496 4.58 -6.08 -50.30
C ALA A 496 4.14 -6.29 -48.84
N SER A 497 4.81 -5.55 -47.96
CA SER A 497 4.53 -5.28 -46.54
C SER A 497 3.19 -4.57 -46.24
N GLU A 498 2.46 -4.12 -47.27
CA GLU A 498 1.25 -3.29 -47.09
C GLU A 498 0.00 -4.11 -46.73
N ALA A 499 -0.09 -5.38 -47.13
CA ALA A 499 -1.22 -6.24 -46.76
C ALA A 499 -1.21 -6.63 -45.26
N TRP A 500 -0.02 -6.65 -44.64
CA TRP A 500 0.15 -7.00 -43.22
C TRP A 500 -0.11 -5.83 -42.27
N ALA A 501 0.20 -4.60 -42.70
CA ALA A 501 -0.05 -3.38 -41.91
C ALA A 501 -1.54 -3.12 -41.65
N LEU A 502 -2.42 -3.62 -42.52
CA LEU A 502 -3.88 -3.48 -42.37
C LEU A 502 -4.48 -4.51 -41.39
N ALA A 503 -3.89 -5.71 -41.28
CA ALA A 503 -4.38 -6.79 -40.43
C ALA A 503 -4.03 -6.62 -38.95
N VAL A 504 -2.92 -5.95 -38.64
CA VAL A 504 -2.41 -5.75 -37.26
C VAL A 504 -3.14 -4.61 -36.52
N ARG A 505 -3.93 -3.77 -37.20
CA ARG A 505 -4.57 -2.58 -36.60
C ARG A 505 -6.01 -2.79 -36.10
N MET A 506 -6.60 -3.99 -36.19
CA MET A 506 -7.99 -4.23 -35.76
C MET A 506 -8.06 -5.36 -34.71
N PRO A 507 -8.45 -5.07 -33.45
CA PRO A 507 -8.46 -6.05 -32.35
C PRO A 507 -9.47 -7.20 -32.50
N ASP A 508 -10.54 -7.03 -33.30
CA ASP A 508 -11.67 -7.98 -33.33
C ASP A 508 -11.73 -8.88 -34.58
N ALA A 509 -10.67 -8.93 -35.40
CA ALA A 509 -10.72 -9.59 -36.70
C ALA A 509 -10.33 -11.08 -36.72
N GLY A 510 -10.11 -11.74 -35.57
CA GLY A 510 -9.60 -13.11 -35.48
C GLY A 510 -10.34 -14.16 -36.36
N PRO A 511 -11.68 -14.21 -36.37
CA PRO A 511 -12.41 -15.20 -37.18
C PRO A 511 -12.57 -14.79 -38.65
N ALA A 512 -12.71 -13.49 -38.93
CA ALA A 512 -12.95 -12.98 -40.28
C ALA A 512 -11.68 -13.03 -41.15
N LEU A 513 -10.50 -12.81 -40.56
CA LEU A 513 -9.22 -12.87 -41.27
C LEU A 513 -8.87 -14.31 -41.71
N LEU A 514 -9.24 -15.32 -40.92
CA LEU A 514 -9.09 -16.73 -41.27
C LEU A 514 -10.00 -17.14 -42.44
N THR A 515 -11.18 -16.52 -42.56
CA THR A 515 -12.10 -16.78 -43.68
C THR A 515 -11.65 -16.07 -44.96
N ALA A 516 -11.01 -14.89 -44.84
CA ALA A 516 -10.47 -14.14 -45.98
C ALA A 516 -9.13 -14.72 -46.51
N LEU A 517 -8.30 -15.32 -45.65
CA LEU A 517 -7.04 -15.97 -46.05
C LEU A 517 -7.25 -17.39 -46.61
N TYR A 518 -8.45 -17.96 -46.46
CA TYR A 518 -8.82 -19.28 -46.98
C TYR A 518 -10.22 -19.27 -47.62
N PRO A 519 -10.37 -18.77 -48.86
CA PRO A 519 -11.64 -18.83 -49.58
C PRO A 519 -11.87 -20.28 -50.04
N GLY A 520 -12.52 -21.09 -49.21
CA GLY A 520 -12.89 -22.47 -49.55
C GLY A 520 -13.06 -23.46 -48.39
N GLY A 521 -12.81 -23.06 -47.15
CA GLY A 521 -13.09 -23.91 -45.99
C GLY A 521 -14.52 -23.73 -45.49
N GLU A 522 -15.42 -24.68 -45.79
CA GLU A 522 -16.72 -24.73 -45.12
C GLU A 522 -16.52 -24.94 -43.60
N VAL A 523 -16.80 -23.90 -42.81
CA VAL A 523 -16.99 -24.04 -41.37
C VAL A 523 -18.43 -24.49 -41.16
N ARG A 524 -18.63 -25.78 -40.90
CA ARG A 524 -19.91 -26.25 -40.35
C ARG A 524 -20.00 -25.82 -38.89
N THR A 525 -21.07 -25.08 -38.58
CA THR A 525 -21.45 -24.52 -37.28
C THR A 525 -21.56 -25.55 -36.19
#